data_AF-A0ABD7G3S5-F1
#
_entry.id   AF-A0ABD7G3S5-F1
#
_cell.length_a   1.000
_cell.length_b   1.000
_cell.length_c   1.000
_cell.angle_alpha   90.00
_cell.angle_beta   90.00
_cell.angle_gamma   90.00
#
_symmetry.space_group_name_H-M   'P 1'
#
loop_
_entity.id
_entity.type
_entity.pdbx_description
1 polymer ?
#
loop_
_entity_poly.entity_id
_entity_poly.type
_entity_poly.pdbx_seq_one_letter_code
_entity_poly.pdbx_strand_id
1 'polypeptide(L)'
;MRLLLLINSNNKRELIGMKAGLTEIGSAGLFHEYLQTLGINKPPLTSIDKQWEYTRNERLVAAIQIEASGQARFYLDARQISVN
;
A
#
# COMPACT_ATOMS: atom_id res chain seq x y z
N MET A 1 35.93 -24.63 5.47
CA MET A 1 35.14 -23.38 5.43
C MET A 1 34.17 -23.47 4.25
N ARG A 2 32.98 -24.03 4.46
CA ARG A 2 31.99 -24.27 3.39
C ARG A 2 30.61 -23.78 3.82
N LEU A 3 30.06 -22.98 2.92
CA LEU A 3 28.73 -22.45 2.78
C LEU A 3 27.62 -23.45 3.19
N LEU A 4 26.80 -23.10 4.18
CA LEU A 4 25.41 -23.54 4.22
C LEU A 4 24.52 -22.36 4.60
N LEU A 5 23.76 -21.95 3.59
CA LEU A 5 22.65 -21.03 3.59
C LEU A 5 21.61 -21.47 4.63
N LEU A 6 21.51 -20.77 5.78
CA LEU A 6 20.32 -20.85 6.63
C LEU A 6 19.44 -19.63 6.37
N ILE A 7 18.55 -19.88 5.43
CA ILE A 7 17.41 -19.07 5.02
C ILE A 7 16.50 -18.86 6.24
N ASN A 8 16.61 -17.75 6.99
CA ASN A 8 15.48 -17.28 7.81
C ASN A 8 15.60 -15.83 8.33
N SER A 9 15.60 -14.83 7.45
CA SER A 9 15.30 -13.43 7.85
C SER A 9 14.90 -12.50 6.70
N ASN A 10 14.62 -13.00 5.49
CA ASN A 10 14.25 -12.12 4.37
C ASN A 10 12.75 -11.86 4.21
N ASN A 11 11.85 -12.52 4.96
CA ASN A 11 10.41 -12.22 4.85
C ASN A 11 9.95 -10.94 5.56
N LYS A 12 10.85 -10.20 6.24
CA LYS A 12 10.51 -8.86 6.75
C LYS A 12 10.91 -7.74 5.81
N ARG A 13 11.80 -7.95 4.83
CA ARG A 13 12.31 -6.87 3.96
C ARG A 13 11.40 -6.54 2.77
N GLU A 14 10.61 -7.50 2.31
CA GLU A 14 9.67 -7.27 1.20
C GLU A 14 8.45 -6.42 1.63
N LEU A 15 8.05 -6.49 2.90
CA LEU A 15 6.96 -5.67 3.44
C LEU A 15 7.36 -4.19 3.67
N ILE A 16 8.66 -3.92 3.88
CA ILE A 16 9.20 -2.56 4.09
C ILE A 16 9.51 -1.86 2.76
N GLY A 17 9.80 -2.61 1.70
CA GLY A 17 10.09 -2.07 0.37
C GLY A 17 8.86 -1.53 -0.37
N MET A 18 7.72 -2.23 -0.29
CA MET A 18 6.50 -1.82 -1.00
C MET A 18 5.85 -0.56 -0.38
N LYS A 19 5.91 -0.37 0.94
CA LYS A 19 5.38 0.83 1.62
C LYS A 19 6.39 1.96 1.77
N ALA A 20 7.59 1.85 1.20
CA ALA A 20 8.63 2.87 1.34
C ALA A 20 8.22 4.17 0.59
N GLY A 21 7.57 5.08 1.32
CA GLY A 21 7.07 6.36 0.77
C GLY A 21 5.55 6.51 0.80
N LEU A 22 4.81 5.47 1.21
CA LEU A 22 3.37 5.59 1.44
C LEU A 22 3.08 6.01 2.89
N THR A 23 2.28 7.07 3.05
CA THR A 23 1.68 7.50 4.31
C THR A 23 0.35 6.78 4.52
N GLU A 24 0.14 6.27 5.73
CA GLU A 24 -1.15 5.72 6.15
C GLU A 24 -2.17 6.86 6.33
N ILE A 25 -3.36 6.70 5.74
CA ILE A 25 -4.46 7.64 5.84
C ILE A 25 -5.55 7.03 6.71
N GLY A 26 -5.80 7.66 7.87
CA GLY A 26 -6.82 7.20 8.81
C GLY A 26 -8.27 7.45 8.35
N SER A 27 -8.47 8.06 7.18
CA SER A 27 -9.79 8.38 6.64
C SER A 27 -10.00 7.76 5.26
N ALA A 28 -10.95 6.82 5.18
CA ALA A 28 -11.38 6.21 3.92
C ALA A 28 -11.96 7.24 2.94
N GLY A 29 -12.58 8.31 3.46
CA GLY A 29 -13.12 9.42 2.66
C GLY A 29 -12.02 10.18 1.92
N LEU A 30 -10.98 10.62 2.65
CA LEU A 30 -9.84 11.32 2.05
C LEU A 30 -9.11 10.45 1.03
N PHE A 31 -8.98 9.16 1.32
CA PHE A 31 -8.40 8.21 0.37
C PHE A 31 -9.25 8.11 -0.91
N HIS A 32 -10.57 8.03 -0.79
CA HIS A 32 -11.45 7.96 -1.95
C HIS A 32 -11.42 9.24 -2.79
N GLU A 33 -11.50 10.42 -2.16
CA GLU A 33 -11.44 11.71 -2.88
C GLU A 33 -10.12 11.90 -3.63
N TYR A 34 -9.02 11.48 -3.01
CA TYR A 34 -7.72 11.52 -3.65
C TYR A 34 -7.66 10.61 -4.88
N LEU A 35 -8.15 9.38 -4.78
CA LEU A 35 -8.24 8.48 -5.93
C LEU A 35 -9.14 9.03 -7.04
N GLN A 36 -10.27 9.65 -6.69
CA GLN A 36 -11.15 10.30 -7.68
C GLN A 36 -10.45 11.46 -8.38
N THR A 37 -9.68 12.28 -7.66
CA THR A 37 -8.88 13.37 -8.23
C THR A 37 -7.85 12.84 -9.25
N LEU A 38 -7.30 11.66 -8.99
CA LEU A 38 -6.38 10.98 -9.91
C LEU A 38 -7.09 10.23 -11.06
N GLY A 39 -8.43 10.19 -11.08
CA GLY A 39 -9.21 9.40 -12.05
C GLY A 39 -9.11 7.89 -11.83
N ILE A 40 -8.73 7.46 -10.63
CA ILE A 40 -8.53 6.04 -10.29
C ILE A 40 -9.84 5.47 -9.76
N ASN A 41 -10.40 4.52 -10.50
CA ASN A 41 -11.54 3.74 -10.04
C ASN A 41 -11.05 2.56 -9.21
N LYS A 42 -11.22 2.62 -7.88
CA LYS A 42 -10.93 1.48 -7.01
C LYS A 42 -12.08 0.47 -7.03
N PRO A 43 -11.78 -0.84 -6.94
CA PRO A 43 -12.82 -1.82 -6.68
C PRO A 43 -13.48 -1.61 -5.30
N PRO A 44 -14.71 -2.10 -5.10
CA PRO A 44 -15.34 -2.10 -3.80
C PRO A 44 -14.49 -2.90 -2.80
N LEU A 45 -14.45 -2.47 -1.54
CA LEU A 45 -13.59 -3.10 -0.51
C LEU A 45 -13.95 -4.58 -0.31
N THR A 46 -15.20 -4.95 -0.53
CA THR A 46 -15.71 -6.33 -0.48
C THR A 46 -15.08 -7.26 -1.53
N SER A 47 -14.50 -6.69 -2.59
CA SER A 47 -13.81 -7.45 -3.64
C SER A 47 -12.30 -7.53 -3.43
N ILE A 48 -11.77 -6.88 -2.37
CA ILE A 48 -10.35 -6.90 -2.03
C ILE A 48 -10.13 -8.00 -1.00
N ASP A 49 -9.49 -9.10 -1.42
CA ASP A 49 -9.29 -10.28 -0.56
C ASP A 49 -8.29 -10.01 0.58
N LYS A 50 -7.14 -9.39 0.26
CA LYS A 50 -6.06 -9.10 1.23
C LYS A 50 -5.40 -7.76 0.99
N GLN A 51 -5.20 -7.40 -0.26
CA GLN A 51 -4.47 -6.20 -0.64
C GLN A 51 -4.93 -5.73 -2.01
N TRP A 52 -4.93 -4.42 -2.18
CA TRP A 52 -5.07 -3.76 -3.47
C TRP A 52 -3.98 -2.72 -3.60
N GLU A 53 -3.40 -2.60 -4.78
CA GLU A 53 -2.31 -1.69 -5.06
C GLU A 53 -2.58 -1.00 -6.37
N TYR A 54 -2.23 0.27 -6.42
CA TYR A 54 -2.27 1.07 -7.62
C TYR A 54 -0.91 1.71 -7.88
N THR A 55 -0.29 1.27 -8.96
CA THR A 55 0.97 1.78 -9.46
C THR A 55 0.72 2.69 -10.66
N ARG A 56 1.42 3.83 -10.70
CA ARG A 56 1.43 4.79 -11.81
C ARG A 56 2.87 5.12 -12.14
N ASN A 57 3.26 5.00 -13.41
CA ASN A 57 4.64 5.23 -13.85
C ASN A 57 5.65 4.46 -12.98
N GLU A 58 5.38 3.17 -12.76
CA GLU A 58 6.23 2.26 -11.96
C GLU A 58 6.38 2.64 -10.48
N ARG A 59 5.58 3.58 -9.99
CA ARG A 59 5.56 3.99 -8.58
C ARG A 59 4.24 3.61 -7.93
N LEU A 60 4.30 3.03 -6.74
CA LEU A 60 3.12 2.77 -5.94
C LEU A 60 2.56 4.11 -5.44
N VAL A 61 1.34 4.44 -5.86
CA VAL A 61 0.68 5.70 -5.52
C VAL A 61 -0.34 5.49 -4.41
N ALA A 62 -1.04 4.35 -4.45
CA ALA A 62 -2.04 4.01 -3.45
C ALA A 62 -2.02 2.52 -3.16
N ALA A 63 -2.31 2.16 -1.92
CA ALA A 63 -2.54 0.78 -1.53
C ALA A 63 -3.64 0.69 -0.47
N ILE A 64 -4.38 -0.41 -0.51
CA ILE A 64 -5.34 -0.81 0.51
C ILE A 64 -4.86 -2.14 1.04
N GLN A 65 -4.79 -2.27 2.35
CA GLN A 65 -4.50 -3.53 3.01
C GLN A 65 -5.65 -3.91 3.92
N ILE A 66 -6.17 -5.12 3.76
CA ILE A 66 -7.18 -5.66 4.66
C ILE A 66 -6.42 -6.43 5.74
N GLU A 67 -6.47 -5.93 6.97
CA GLU A 67 -5.89 -6.60 8.12
C GLU A 67 -6.64 -7.91 8.40
N ALA A 68 -5.99 -8.84 9.11
CA ALA A 68 -6.63 -10.09 9.53
C ALA A 68 -7.91 -9.88 10.37
N SER A 69 -8.02 -8.72 11.02
CA SER A 69 -9.21 -8.28 11.75
C SER A 69 -10.37 -7.79 10.85
N GLY A 70 -10.18 -7.75 9.53
CA GLY A 70 -11.15 -7.21 8.57
C GLY A 70 -11.12 -5.69 8.43
N GLN A 71 -10.21 -5.00 9.12
CA GLN A 71 -10.06 -3.55 9.01
C GLN A 71 -9.26 -3.18 7.76
N ALA A 72 -9.80 -2.29 6.94
CA ALA A 72 -9.09 -1.74 5.79
C ALA A 72 -8.17 -0.59 6.21
N ARG A 73 -6.88 -0.71 5.89
CA ARG A 73 -5.88 0.34 6.02
C ARG A 73 -5.58 0.93 4.66
N PHE A 74 -5.54 2.26 4.61
CA PHE A 74 -5.37 3.01 3.39
C PHE A 74 -4.00 3.68 3.38
N TYR A 75 -3.30 3.60 2.26
CA TYR A 75 -1.94 4.11 2.11
C TYR A 75 -1.83 4.92 0.82
N LEU A 76 -1.24 6.11 0.88
CA LEU A 76 -1.01 7.00 -0.27
C LEU A 76 0.43 7.49 -0.29
N ASP A 77 1.03 7.70 -1.46
CA ASP A 77 2.38 8.26 -1.54
C ASP A 77 2.43 9.67 -0.93
N ALA A 78 3.25 9.83 0.11
CA ALA A 78 3.32 11.04 0.92
C ALA A 78 3.78 12.27 0.12
N ARG A 79 4.58 12.04 -0.93
CA ARG A 79 5.12 13.12 -1.78
C ARG A 79 4.03 13.74 -2.66
N GLN A 80 2.88 13.09 -2.79
CA GLN A 80 1.71 13.67 -3.43
C GLN A 80 0.82 14.45 -2.44
N ILE A 81 1.01 14.26 -1.13
CA ILE A 81 0.24 14.94 -0.08
C ILE A 81 0.91 16.26 0.30
N SER A 82 2.25 16.35 0.20
CA SER A 82 3.01 17.60 0.34
C SER A 82 2.96 18.44 -0.94
N VAL A 83 1.79 18.95 -1.29
CA VAL A 83 1.63 20.10 -2.18
C VAL A 83 0.74 21.11 -1.46
N ASN A 84 1.37 21.87 -0.57
CA ASN A 84 0.89 23.17 -0.12
C ASN A 84 2.07 24.14 -0.10
#